data_AF-A0A7R9YHY6-F1
#
_entry.id   AF-A0A7R9YHY6-F1
#
_cell.length_a   1.000
_cell.length_b   1.000
_cell.length_c   1.000
_cell.angle_alpha   90.00
_cell.angle_beta   90.00
_cell.angle_gamma   90.00
#
_symmetry.space_group_name_H-M   'P 1'
#
loop_
_entity.id
_entity.type
_entity.pdbx_description
1 polymer ?
#
loop_
_entity_poly.entity_id
_entity_poly.type
_entity_poly.pdbx_seq_one_letter_code
_entity_poly.pdbx_strand_id
1 'polypeptide(L)'
;KNDLTYVVTSHLGGVLKAGDHVKGYDLMSRTLDMSDFPALSGKEEQLPEIVLVRKAYAMAKRKRRLWRLKALRKELDEGLTAMDVERNRTDYETFLRDLEEDKEMRAEVNLYKNPAALARASPGAKAKAQAGAGAGA
;
A
#
# COMPACT_ATOMS: atom_id res chain seq x y z
N LYS A 1 -28.47 -1.69 -3.20
CA LYS A 1 -27.82 -1.80 -1.87
C LYS A 1 -27.61 -3.29 -1.63
N ASN A 2 -26.38 -3.74 -1.43
CA ASN A 2 -26.08 -5.17 -1.33
C ASN A 2 -25.32 -5.40 -0.01
N ASP A 3 -25.90 -6.18 0.90
CA ASP A 3 -25.40 -6.43 2.27
C ASP A 3 -24.95 -7.91 2.44
N LEU A 4 -24.51 -8.54 1.34
CA LEU A 4 -24.00 -9.92 1.37
C LEU A 4 -22.69 -10.00 2.18
N THR A 5 -22.66 -10.92 3.14
CA THR A 5 -21.50 -11.19 4.00
C THR A 5 -21.23 -12.70 4.03
N TYR A 6 -19.96 -13.07 4.13
CA TYR A 6 -19.51 -14.46 4.11
C TYR A 6 -18.63 -14.73 5.32
N VAL A 7 -18.76 -15.94 5.89
CA VAL A 7 -17.89 -16.42 6.98
C VAL A 7 -16.88 -17.37 6.36
N VAL A 8 -15.58 -17.04 6.49
CA VAL A 8 -14.50 -17.78 5.84
C VAL A 8 -13.41 -18.12 6.85
N THR A 9 -12.95 -19.37 6.83
CA THR A 9 -11.78 -19.82 7.60
C THR A 9 -10.50 -19.52 6.80
N SER A 10 -9.57 -18.78 7.37
CA SER A 10 -8.33 -18.39 6.70
C SER A 10 -7.10 -18.52 7.62
N HIS A 11 -5.96 -18.83 7.02
CA HIS A 11 -4.66 -18.84 7.68
C HIS A 11 -4.09 -17.43 7.92
N LEU A 12 -4.72 -16.38 7.40
CA LEU A 12 -4.24 -14.99 7.46
C LEU A 12 -4.64 -14.25 8.76
N GLY A 13 -5.08 -14.96 9.80
CA GLY A 13 -5.60 -14.36 11.04
C GLY A 13 -4.63 -13.44 11.77
N GLY A 14 -3.31 -13.69 11.69
CA GLY A 14 -2.29 -12.81 12.30
C GLY A 14 -2.00 -11.54 11.50
N VAL A 15 -2.41 -11.48 10.24
CA VAL A 15 -2.05 -10.40 9.29
C VAL A 15 -3.25 -9.48 9.00
N LEU A 16 -4.45 -10.04 8.99
CA LEU A 16 -5.69 -9.32 8.70
C LEU A 16 -6.23 -8.59 9.93
N LYS A 17 -6.72 -7.37 9.69
CA LYS A 17 -7.43 -6.51 10.63
C LYS A 17 -8.74 -6.04 9.99
N ALA A 18 -9.68 -5.62 10.81
CA ALA A 18 -10.93 -5.04 10.31
C ALA A 18 -10.65 -3.84 9.40
N GLY A 19 -11.26 -3.81 8.22
CA GLY A 19 -11.08 -2.76 7.21
C GLY A 19 -9.93 -2.99 6.22
N ASP A 20 -9.18 -4.08 6.35
CA ASP A 20 -8.19 -4.46 5.34
C ASP A 20 -8.84 -4.96 4.05
N HIS A 21 -8.16 -4.73 2.93
CA HIS A 21 -8.51 -5.35 1.65
C HIS A 21 -7.78 -6.69 1.50
N VAL A 22 -8.41 -7.64 0.83
CA VAL A 22 -7.85 -8.97 0.58
C VAL A 22 -8.05 -9.36 -0.88
N LYS A 23 -7.21 -10.27 -1.37
CA LYS A 23 -7.44 -10.95 -2.64
C LYS A 23 -7.71 -12.43 -2.36
N GLY A 24 -8.66 -12.96 -3.11
CA GLY A 24 -9.08 -14.34 -3.00
C GLY A 24 -9.78 -14.81 -4.27
N TYR A 25 -10.12 -16.09 -4.28
CA TYR A 25 -10.94 -16.71 -5.29
C TYR A 25 -12.37 -16.82 -4.78
N ASP A 26 -13.31 -16.43 -5.64
CA ASP A 26 -14.73 -16.71 -5.50
C ASP A 26 -15.00 -18.02 -6.25
N LEU A 27 -15.41 -19.06 -5.52
CA LEU A 27 -15.73 -20.37 -6.07
C LEU A 27 -17.24 -20.54 -6.30
N MET A 28 -18.09 -19.69 -5.71
CA MET A 28 -19.54 -19.73 -5.89
C MET A 28 -19.96 -19.33 -7.30
N SER A 29 -19.30 -18.33 -7.87
CA SER A 29 -19.64 -17.83 -9.21
C SER A 29 -19.07 -18.69 -10.35
N ARG A 30 -18.37 -19.78 -10.04
CA ARG A 30 -17.49 -20.47 -10.99
C ARG A 30 -17.92 -21.92 -11.18
N THR A 31 -18.19 -22.30 -12.42
CA THR A 31 -18.39 -23.72 -12.77
C THR A 31 -17.02 -24.40 -12.81
N LEU A 32 -16.78 -25.34 -11.90
CA LEU A 32 -15.56 -26.14 -11.85
C LEU A 32 -15.83 -27.52 -12.46
N ASP A 33 -14.99 -27.94 -13.40
CA ASP A 33 -15.04 -29.30 -13.92
C ASP A 33 -14.33 -30.24 -12.94
N MET A 34 -15.10 -31.03 -12.20
CA MET A 34 -14.58 -31.90 -11.15
C MET A 34 -13.72 -33.06 -11.68
N SER A 35 -13.76 -33.33 -12.99
CA SER A 35 -12.87 -34.30 -13.66
C SER A 35 -11.40 -33.90 -13.55
N ASP A 36 -11.12 -32.60 -13.48
CA ASP A 36 -9.75 -32.07 -13.42
C ASP A 36 -9.16 -32.17 -12.02
N PHE A 37 -10.01 -32.42 -11.02
CA PHE A 37 -9.66 -32.48 -9.60
C PHE A 37 -10.06 -33.81 -8.97
N PRO A 38 -9.42 -34.94 -9.35
CA PRO A 38 -9.77 -36.26 -8.83
C PRO A 38 -9.64 -36.36 -7.29
N ALA A 39 -8.76 -35.56 -6.68
CA ALA A 39 -8.59 -35.47 -5.23
C ALA A 39 -9.78 -34.81 -4.49
N LEU A 40 -10.59 -34.05 -5.23
CA LEU A 40 -11.77 -33.33 -4.72
C LEU A 40 -13.08 -34.05 -5.08
N SER A 41 -13.02 -35.11 -5.90
CA SER A 41 -14.18 -35.91 -6.28
C SER A 41 -14.88 -36.48 -5.04
N GLY A 42 -16.18 -36.22 -4.91
CA GLY A 42 -16.99 -36.59 -3.75
C GLY A 42 -16.87 -35.68 -2.52
N LYS A 43 -16.11 -34.58 -2.58
CA LYS A 43 -15.95 -33.60 -1.50
C LYS A 43 -16.48 -32.22 -1.85
N GLU A 44 -17.34 -32.12 -2.87
CA GLU A 44 -17.87 -30.86 -3.38
C GLU A 44 -18.58 -30.05 -2.29
N GLU A 45 -19.35 -30.70 -1.42
CA GLU A 45 -20.04 -30.07 -0.28
C GLU A 45 -19.08 -29.56 0.82
N GLN A 46 -17.83 -30.03 0.85
CA GLN A 46 -16.84 -29.62 1.85
C GLN A 46 -15.96 -28.47 1.35
N LEU A 47 -16.13 -28.05 0.09
CA LEU A 47 -15.34 -26.97 -0.47
C LEU A 47 -15.79 -25.62 0.10
N PRO A 48 -14.84 -24.74 0.45
CA PRO A 48 -15.17 -23.39 0.86
C PRO A 48 -15.72 -22.59 -0.31
N GLU A 49 -16.65 -21.68 -0.02
CA GLU A 49 -17.24 -20.79 -1.02
C GLU A 49 -16.23 -19.73 -1.52
N ILE A 50 -15.39 -19.23 -0.60
CA ILE A 50 -14.41 -18.18 -0.85
C ILE A 50 -13.08 -18.60 -0.24
N VAL A 51 -11.99 -18.41 -0.99
CA VAL A 51 -10.63 -18.70 -0.53
C VAL A 51 -9.79 -17.44 -0.53
N LEU A 52 -9.35 -16.99 0.65
CA LEU A 52 -8.44 -15.84 0.79
C LEU A 52 -6.98 -16.27 0.59
N VAL A 53 -6.28 -15.60 -0.32
CA VAL A 53 -4.90 -15.95 -0.70
C VAL A 53 -3.89 -15.01 -0.04
N ARG A 54 -4.17 -13.70 -0.07
CA ARG A 54 -3.26 -12.71 0.50
C ARG A 54 -3.96 -11.42 0.90
N LYS A 55 -3.36 -10.71 1.86
CA LYS A 55 -3.72 -9.33 2.14
C LYS A 55 -3.39 -8.44 0.94
N ALA A 56 -4.30 -7.54 0.62
CA ALA A 56 -4.07 -6.45 -0.31
C ALA A 56 -3.81 -5.19 0.51
N TYR A 57 -2.54 -4.80 0.60
CA TYR A 57 -2.21 -3.51 1.16
C TYR A 57 -2.74 -2.42 0.23
N ALA A 58 -3.52 -1.49 0.79
CA ALA A 58 -3.89 -0.29 0.07
C ALA A 58 -2.60 0.36 -0.45
N MET A 59 -2.56 0.66 -1.74
CA MET A 59 -1.48 1.50 -2.27
C MET A 59 -1.52 2.79 -1.48
N ALA A 60 -0.55 2.98 -0.57
CA ALA A 60 -0.54 4.12 0.30
C ALA A 60 -0.52 5.36 -0.60
N LYS A 61 -1.63 6.12 -0.62
CA LYS A 61 -1.64 7.48 -1.19
C LYS A 61 -0.41 8.17 -0.64
N ARG A 62 0.47 8.67 -1.52
CA ARG A 62 1.77 9.30 -1.19
C ARG A 62 1.70 9.96 0.19
N LYS A 63 2.10 9.23 1.23
CA LYS A 63 2.09 9.76 2.58
C LYS A 63 3.06 10.93 2.56
N ARG A 64 2.67 12.05 3.14
CA ARG A 64 3.58 13.20 3.32
C ARG A 64 4.59 12.83 4.39
N ARG A 65 5.65 12.13 3.98
CA ARG A 65 6.69 11.58 4.87
C ARG A 65 7.55 12.73 5.41
N LEU A 66 7.75 12.75 6.72
CA LEU A 66 8.67 13.66 7.40
C LEU A 66 10.13 13.31 7.11
N TRP A 67 10.39 12.04 6.82
CA TRP A 67 11.73 11.52 6.55
C TRP A 67 11.91 11.30 5.04
N ARG A 68 13.08 11.66 4.52
CA ARG A 68 13.47 11.54 3.11
C ARG A 68 14.89 11.00 2.98
N LEU A 69 15.14 10.29 1.89
CA LEU A 69 16.49 9.91 1.48
C LEU A 69 17.15 11.08 0.76
N LYS A 70 18.47 11.24 0.94
CA LYS A 70 19.25 12.21 0.19
C LYS A 70 19.83 11.51 -1.04
N ALA A 71 19.33 11.84 -2.22
CA ALA A 71 19.94 11.38 -3.46
C ALA A 71 21.32 12.04 -3.63
N LEU A 72 22.33 11.27 -4.02
CA LEU A 72 23.54 11.84 -4.57
C LEU A 72 23.21 12.49 -5.90
N ARG A 73 23.87 13.61 -6.23
CA ARG A 73 23.78 14.20 -7.56
C ARG A 73 24.39 13.21 -8.54
N LYS A 74 23.53 12.48 -9.25
CA LYS A 74 23.92 11.81 -10.48
C LYS A 74 23.92 12.87 -11.58
N GLU A 75 24.96 12.91 -12.40
CA GLU A 75 24.87 13.55 -13.71
C GLU A 75 23.71 12.87 -14.44
N LEU A 76 22.76 13.66 -14.92
CA LEU A 76 21.64 13.15 -15.71
C LEU A 76 22.25 12.57 -16.97
N ASP A 77 22.29 11.24 -17.07
CA ASP A 77 22.67 10.55 -18.28
C ASP A 77 21.74 11.04 -19.40
N GLU A 78 22.29 11.62 -20.46
CA GLU A 78 21.57 12.39 -21.49
C GLU A 78 20.61 11.53 -22.36
N GLY A 79 20.26 10.32 -21.92
CA GLY A 79 19.43 9.35 -22.62
C GLY A 79 18.23 8.79 -21.85
N LEU A 80 17.90 9.27 -20.65
CA LEU A 80 16.72 8.75 -19.92
C LEU A 80 15.41 9.12 -20.62
N THR A 81 14.61 8.10 -20.97
CA THR A 81 13.27 8.30 -21.51
C THR A 81 12.28 8.70 -20.41
N ALA A 82 11.13 9.27 -20.78
CA ALA A 82 10.06 9.57 -19.84
C ALA A 82 9.55 8.32 -19.08
N MET A 83 9.60 7.14 -19.72
CA MET A 83 9.26 5.87 -19.08
C MET A 83 10.28 5.49 -18.00
N ASP A 84 11.58 5.70 -18.23
CA ASP A 84 12.63 5.40 -17.26
C ASP A 84 12.53 6.30 -16.02
N VAL A 85 12.16 7.57 -16.21
CA VAL A 85 11.91 8.50 -15.10
C VAL A 85 10.72 8.05 -14.26
N GLU A 86 9.63 7.62 -14.89
CA GLU A 86 8.42 7.16 -14.20
C GLU A 86 8.66 5.82 -13.47
N ARG A 87 9.44 4.93 -14.08
CA ARG A 87 9.88 3.67 -13.44
C ARG A 87 10.75 3.95 -12.22
N ASN A 88 11.78 4.79 -12.35
CA ASN A 88 12.62 5.18 -11.23
C ASN A 88 11.83 5.83 -10.09
N ARG A 89 10.79 6.62 -10.42
CA ARG A 89 9.88 7.20 -9.44
C ARG A 89 9.09 6.13 -8.69
N THR A 90 8.58 5.14 -9.41
CA THR A 90 7.81 4.03 -8.85
C THR A 90 8.67 3.13 -7.96
N ASP A 91 9.88 2.80 -8.42
CA ASP A 91 10.84 2.00 -7.68
C ASP A 91 11.28 2.73 -6.39
N TYR A 92 11.53 4.03 -6.47
CA TYR A 92 11.83 4.87 -5.31
C TYR A 92 10.68 4.90 -4.29
N GLU A 93 9.43 5.00 -4.74
CA GLU A 93 8.26 4.97 -3.85
C GLU A 93 8.07 3.63 -3.16
N THR A 94 8.36 2.54 -3.87
CA THR A 94 8.30 1.16 -3.36
C THR A 94 9.36 0.96 -2.28
N PHE A 95 10.61 1.32 -2.56
CA PHE A 95 11.70 1.25 -1.59
C PHE A 95 11.40 2.01 -0.29
N LEU A 96 10.86 3.23 -0.40
CA LEU A 96 10.48 3.99 0.78
C LEU A 96 9.37 3.28 1.59
N ARG A 97 8.47 2.53 0.94
CA ARG A 97 7.43 1.76 1.64
C ARG A 97 8.03 0.60 2.41
N ASP A 98 8.97 -0.11 1.80
CA ASP A 98 9.64 -1.25 2.42
C ASP A 98 10.42 -0.81 3.68
N LEU A 99 11.07 0.37 3.63
CA LEU A 99 11.70 1.00 4.81
C LEU A 99 10.71 1.40 5.94
N GLU A 100 9.41 1.55 5.66
CA GLU A 100 8.40 1.82 6.70
C GLU A 100 7.82 0.53 7.28
N GLU A 101 7.78 -0.54 6.51
CA GLU A 101 7.22 -1.83 6.90
C GLU A 101 8.24 -2.68 7.67
N ASP A 102 9.50 -2.66 7.24
CA ASP A 102 10.57 -3.46 7.83
C ASP A 102 11.51 -2.63 8.72
N LYS A 103 11.65 -3.06 9.97
CA LYS A 103 12.51 -2.40 10.97
C LYS A 103 14.00 -2.69 10.74
N GLU A 104 14.36 -3.84 10.18
CA GLU A 104 15.75 -4.22 9.93
C GLU A 104 16.30 -3.39 8.77
N MET A 105 15.60 -3.36 7.63
CA MET A 105 15.97 -2.49 6.49
C MET A 105 16.03 -1.01 6.90
N ARG A 106 15.13 -0.57 7.79
CA ARG A 106 15.12 0.80 8.30
C ARG A 106 16.38 1.16 9.08
N ALA A 107 16.98 0.20 9.80
CA ALA A 107 18.15 0.43 10.62
C ALA A 107 19.42 0.66 9.76
N GLU A 108 19.50 0.00 8.60
CA GLU A 108 20.66 0.06 7.71
C GLU A 108 20.73 1.35 6.87
N VAL A 109 19.64 2.11 6.78
CA VAL A 109 19.53 3.26 5.87
C VAL A 109 19.40 4.60 6.61
N ASN A 110 20.27 5.53 6.24
CA ASN A 110 20.26 6.90 6.77
C ASN A 110 19.10 7.74 6.18
N LEU A 111 18.23 8.22 7.06
CA LEU A 111 17.07 9.04 6.73
C LEU A 111 17.19 10.46 7.29
N TYR A 112 16.78 11.43 6.49
CA TYR A 112 16.92 12.86 6.79
C TYR A 112 15.56 13.53 6.95
N LYS A 113 15.45 14.56 7.78
CA LYS A 113 14.20 15.32 7.92
C LYS A 113 13.93 16.15 6.66
N ASN A 114 12.70 16.09 6.17
CA ASN A 114 12.21 16.90 5.07
C ASN A 114 11.73 18.26 5.62
N PRO A 115 12.43 19.37 5.35
CA PRO A 115 12.07 20.68 5.90
C PRO A 115 10.69 21.15 5.42
N ALA A 116 10.29 20.80 4.20
CA ALA A 116 8.98 21.16 3.65
C ALA A 116 7.83 20.36 4.26
N ALA A 117 8.09 19.14 4.76
CA ALA A 117 7.10 18.38 5.50
C ALA A 117 7.03 18.85 6.96
N LEU A 118 8.19 19.17 7.56
CA LEU A 118 8.29 19.70 8.92
C LEU A 118 7.56 21.05 9.08
N ALA A 119 7.79 21.98 8.14
CA ALA A 119 7.12 23.28 8.14
C ALA A 119 5.58 23.18 8.07
N ARG A 120 5.06 22.12 7.44
CA ARG A 120 3.61 21.87 7.33
C ARG A 120 3.05 21.10 8.53
N ALA A 121 3.88 20.33 9.23
CA ALA A 121 3.52 19.59 10.43
C ALA A 121 3.54 20.47 11.69
N SER A 122 4.31 21.56 11.69
CA SER A 122 4.35 22.50 12.81
C SER A 122 2.99 23.21 13.01
N PRO A 123 2.41 23.18 14.23
CA PRO A 123 1.09 23.75 14.51
C PRO A 123 0.98 25.26 14.24
N GLY A 124 2.09 26.01 14.26
CA GLY A 124 2.12 27.45 14.01
C GLY A 124 1.95 27.89 12.55
N ALA A 125 2.09 26.99 11.57
CA ALA A 125 1.97 27.35 10.15
C ALA A 125 0.51 27.57 9.70
N LYS A 126 -0.46 26.90 10.37
CA LYS A 126 -1.89 27.14 10.10
C LYS A 126 -2.38 28.46 10.70
N ALA A 127 -1.84 28.86 11.86
CA ALA A 127 -2.22 30.12 12.53
C ALA A 127 -1.76 31.38 11.76
N LYS A 128 -0.56 31.36 11.16
CA LYS A 128 -0.06 32.50 10.36
C LYS A 128 -0.78 32.69 9.02
N ALA A 129 -1.32 31.61 8.43
CA ALA A 129 -2.08 31.71 7.18
C ALA A 129 -3.49 32.31 7.39
N GLN A 130 -4.06 32.16 8.58
CA GLN A 130 -5.40 32.69 8.89
C GLN A 130 -5.36 34.16 9.36
N ALA A 131 -4.27 34.60 9.99
CA ALA A 131 -4.11 35.99 10.43
C ALA A 131 -3.76 36.99 9.31
N GLY A 132 -3.28 36.53 8.15
CA GLY A 132 -2.92 37.38 7.02
C GLY A 132 -4.07 37.76 6.07
N ALA A 133 -5.27 37.19 6.26
CA ALA A 133 -6.43 37.41 5.38
C ALA A 133 -7.46 38.42 5.95
N GLY A 134 -7.16 39.09 7.07
CA GLY A 134 -8.10 39.95 7.81
C GLY A 134 -7.66 41.40 8.03
N ALA A 135 -6.63 41.90 7.34
CA ALA A 135 -6.18 43.28 7.43
C ALA A 135 -6.18 43.91 6.02
N GLY A 136 -7.37 44.33 5.58
CA GLY A 136 -7.62 44.94 4.27
C GLY A 136 -9.10 45.28 4.15
N ALA A 137 -9.57 46.14 5.05
CA ALA A 137 -10.81 46.90 4.91
C ALA A 137 -10.43 48.39 4.98
#